data_AF-G9A6A6-F1
#
_entry.id   AF-G9A6A6-F1
#
_cell.length_a   1.000
_cell.length_b   1.000
_cell.length_c   1.000
_cell.angle_alpha   90.00
_cell.angle_beta   90.00
_cell.angle_gamma   90.00
#
_symmetry.space_group_name_H-M   'P 1'
#
loop_
_entity.id
_entity.type
_entity.pdbx_description
1 polymer ?
#
loop_
_entity_poly.entity_id
_entity_poly.type
_entity_poly.pdbx_seq_one_letter_code
_entity_poly.pdbx_strand_id
1 'polypeptide(L)'
;MHHKKLSNYYAEWIDNLFFEYADRHRVSWQPIESYIQCNGFFITFAFNRYEIGRRKSASNECSTTNLSPEFYNVDCFYKSLCRKLLGRKYFNKRDQQPLMIAAADVNGTRYNPRPYTLDNVHIHSLWLLQPGQKDALKTELDKARTASRLDFEKIHAVEIDRMARTSCGPSTLSSYTMKFLGANAEDMRIVHDVRKYPEPGEV
;
A
#
# COMPACT_ATOMS: atom_id res chain seq x y z
N MET A 1 -5.35 7.63 24.81
CA MET A 1 -3.88 7.84 25.00
C MET A 1 -3.01 6.73 24.36
N HIS A 2 -3.50 5.48 24.23
CA HIS A 2 -2.74 4.38 23.58
C HIS A 2 -2.60 4.48 22.06
N HIS A 3 -3.61 4.99 21.36
CA HIS A 3 -3.62 5.06 19.90
C HIS A 3 -2.49 5.92 19.33
N LYS A 4 -2.21 7.11 19.89
CA LYS A 4 -1.14 7.99 19.36
C LYS A 4 0.24 7.32 19.45
N LYS A 5 0.47 6.51 20.49
CA LYS A 5 1.70 5.72 20.62
C LYS A 5 1.76 4.61 19.57
N LEU A 6 0.68 3.86 19.38
CA LEU A 6 0.62 2.80 18.37
C LEU A 6 0.81 3.34 16.95
N SER A 7 0.16 4.46 16.62
CA SER A 7 0.35 5.14 15.33
C SER A 7 1.80 5.57 15.11
N ASN A 8 2.47 6.08 16.15
CA ASN A 8 3.88 6.42 16.07
C ASN A 8 4.77 5.18 15.85
N TYR A 9 4.53 4.07 16.55
CA TYR A 9 5.30 2.83 16.37
C TYR A 9 5.24 2.30 14.95
N TYR A 10 4.05 2.26 14.34
CA TYR A 10 3.93 1.83 12.95
C TYR A 10 4.53 2.84 11.98
N ALA A 11 4.41 4.15 12.24
CA ALA A 11 5.03 5.15 11.38
C ALA A 11 6.57 5.04 11.42
N GLU A 12 7.14 4.81 12.60
CA GLU A 12 8.57 4.54 12.77
C GLU A 12 8.98 3.22 12.07
N TRP A 13 8.15 2.18 12.16
CA TRP A 13 8.38 0.92 11.45
C TRP A 13 8.39 1.12 9.92
N ILE A 14 7.46 1.89 9.37
CA ILE A 14 7.42 2.24 7.94
C ILE A 14 8.69 3.00 7.55
N ASP A 15 9.07 4.02 8.32
CA ASP A 15 10.29 4.81 8.07
C ASP A 15 11.52 3.92 8.04
N ASN A 16 11.67 3.02 9.02
CA ASN A 16 12.80 2.10 9.10
C ASN A 16 12.86 1.17 7.87
N LEU A 17 11.73 0.62 7.44
CA LEU A 17 11.68 -0.21 6.22
C LEU A 17 12.11 0.56 4.98
N PHE A 18 11.67 1.81 4.85
CA PHE A 18 12.05 2.68 3.74
C PHE A 18 13.54 3.00 3.77
N PHE A 19 14.10 3.32 4.94
CA PHE A 19 15.52 3.61 5.09
C PHE A 19 16.39 2.38 4.81
N GLU A 20 16.03 1.21 5.35
CA GLU A 20 16.74 -0.05 5.08
C GLU A 20 16.73 -0.41 3.60
N TYR A 21 15.57 -0.28 2.93
CA TYR A 21 15.46 -0.57 1.51
C TYR A 21 16.24 0.45 0.67
N ALA A 22 16.17 1.74 1.01
CA ALA A 22 16.92 2.79 0.32
C ALA A 22 18.43 2.57 0.47
N ASP A 23 18.91 2.27 1.67
CA ASP A 23 20.34 2.10 1.93
C ASP A 23 20.92 0.91 1.17
N ARG A 24 20.15 -0.17 1.00
CA ARG A 24 20.55 -1.35 0.22
C ARG A 24 20.68 -1.07 -1.29
N HIS A 25 19.87 -0.18 -1.84
CA HIS A 25 19.71 -0.04 -3.30
C HIS A 25 20.19 1.28 -3.88
N ARG A 26 20.47 2.27 -3.03
CA ARG A 26 21.10 3.51 -3.46
C ARG A 26 22.56 3.27 -3.83
N VAL A 27 23.08 4.13 -4.68
CA VAL A 27 24.53 4.25 -4.87
C VAL A 27 25.15 4.93 -3.65
N SER A 28 26.38 4.55 -3.30
CA SER A 28 27.04 4.96 -2.04
C SER A 28 27.09 6.48 -1.82
N TRP A 29 27.25 7.26 -2.89
CA TRP A 29 27.33 8.72 -2.87
C TRP A 29 25.97 9.42 -2.79
N GLN A 30 24.86 8.72 -3.08
CA GLN A 30 23.53 9.32 -3.07
C GLN A 30 22.98 9.34 -1.63
N PRO A 31 22.57 10.51 -1.10
CA PRO A 31 21.90 10.58 0.19
C PRO A 31 20.59 9.77 0.19
N ILE A 32 20.28 9.11 1.31
CA ILE A 32 19.06 8.29 1.46
C ILE A 32 17.80 9.08 1.13
N GLU A 33 17.67 10.30 1.64
CA GLU A 33 16.49 11.14 1.39
C GLU A 33 16.32 11.47 -0.09
N SER A 34 17.43 11.79 -0.78
CA SER A 34 17.42 12.02 -2.23
C SER A 34 17.01 10.76 -2.99
N TYR A 35 17.47 9.57 -2.57
CA TYR A 35 17.04 8.31 -3.17
C TYR A 35 15.52 8.10 -3.02
N ILE A 36 14.98 8.35 -1.82
CA ILE A 36 13.54 8.19 -1.55
C ILE A 36 12.73 9.19 -2.37
N GLN A 37 13.15 10.46 -2.46
CA GLN A 37 12.48 11.45 -3.31
C GLN A 37 12.51 11.05 -4.78
N CYS A 38 13.67 10.57 -5.24
CA CYS A 38 13.86 10.18 -6.63
C CYS A 38 13.22 8.84 -6.99
N ASN A 39 12.73 8.02 -6.05
CA ASN A 39 12.18 6.68 -6.39
C ASN A 39 10.88 6.33 -5.65
N GLY A 40 10.41 7.24 -4.81
CA GLY A 40 9.29 7.02 -3.92
C GLY A 40 7.97 7.55 -4.47
N PHE A 41 6.89 6.82 -4.20
CA PHE A 41 5.53 7.21 -4.60
C PHE A 41 4.54 6.99 -3.46
N PHE A 42 3.56 7.87 -3.37
CA PHE A 42 2.31 7.63 -2.62
C PHE A 42 1.18 7.40 -3.62
N ILE A 43 0.50 6.27 -3.50
CA ILE A 43 -0.54 5.85 -4.43
C ILE A 43 -1.81 5.50 -3.66
N THR A 44 -2.92 6.13 -4.04
CA THR A 44 -4.26 5.84 -3.56
C THR A 44 -5.04 5.10 -4.63
N PHE A 45 -5.51 3.90 -4.28
CA PHE A 45 -6.46 3.11 -5.07
C PHE A 45 -7.85 3.31 -4.49
N ALA A 46 -8.74 3.97 -5.23
CA ALA A 46 -10.16 4.09 -4.91
C ALA A 46 -10.93 2.99 -5.66
N PHE A 47 -11.89 2.37 -4.98
CA PHE A 47 -12.62 1.24 -5.50
C PHE A 47 -14.08 1.56 -5.76
N ASN A 48 -14.63 0.95 -6.82
CA ASN A 48 -16.06 0.99 -7.04
C ASN A 48 -16.79 0.23 -5.93
N ARG A 49 -17.53 0.98 -5.09
CA ARG A 49 -18.23 0.45 -3.92
C ARG A 49 -19.23 -0.65 -4.24
N TYR A 50 -19.89 -0.60 -5.40
CA TYR A 50 -20.89 -1.58 -5.80
C TYR A 50 -20.23 -2.90 -6.18
N GLU A 51 -19.12 -2.84 -6.92
CA GLU A 51 -18.37 -4.02 -7.34
C GLU A 51 -17.72 -4.73 -6.15
N ILE A 52 -17.06 -3.97 -5.26
CA ILE A 52 -16.48 -4.51 -4.03
C ILE A 52 -17.55 -5.03 -3.09
N GLY A 53 -18.66 -4.29 -2.91
CA GLY A 53 -19.78 -4.75 -2.09
C GLY A 53 -20.37 -6.07 -2.58
N ARG A 54 -20.57 -6.20 -3.91
CA ARG A 54 -21.03 -7.44 -4.55
C ARG A 54 -20.06 -8.59 -4.31
N ARG A 55 -18.75 -8.38 -4.50
CA ARG A 55 -17.73 -9.40 -4.26
C ARG A 55 -17.65 -9.80 -2.79
N LYS A 56 -17.76 -8.86 -1.85
CA LYS A 56 -17.79 -9.15 -0.41
C LYS A 56 -18.97 -10.03 -0.05
N SER A 57 -20.17 -9.70 -0.55
CA SER A 57 -21.38 -10.51 -0.33
C SER A 57 -21.25 -11.92 -0.91
N ALA A 58 -20.66 -12.07 -2.10
CA ALA A 58 -20.40 -13.38 -2.70
C ALA A 58 -19.26 -14.16 -2.01
N SER A 59 -18.25 -13.48 -1.49
CA SER A 59 -17.05 -14.09 -0.89
C SER A 59 -17.29 -14.68 0.50
N ASN A 60 -18.33 -14.24 1.21
CA ASN A 60 -18.77 -14.89 2.47
C ASN A 60 -19.19 -16.36 2.26
N GLU A 61 -19.45 -16.78 1.01
CA GLU A 61 -19.83 -18.15 0.67
C GLU A 61 -18.67 -18.98 0.11
N CYS A 62 -17.58 -18.35 -0.39
CA CYS A 62 -16.46 -19.08 -1.01
C CYS A 62 -15.25 -18.16 -1.26
N SER A 63 -14.32 -18.02 -0.30
CA SER A 63 -13.02 -17.36 -0.55
C SER A 63 -11.88 -18.33 -0.31
N THR A 64 -11.11 -18.62 -1.35
CA THR A 64 -9.86 -19.40 -1.33
C THR A 64 -8.64 -18.57 -0.94
N THR A 65 -8.82 -17.27 -0.65
CA THR A 65 -7.73 -16.34 -0.32
C THR A 65 -7.97 -15.66 1.03
N ASN A 66 -6.89 -15.46 1.80
CA ASN A 66 -6.91 -14.75 3.09
C ASN A 66 -6.92 -13.21 2.94
N LEU A 67 -7.13 -12.69 1.73
CA LEU A 67 -7.13 -11.25 1.44
C LEU A 67 -8.56 -10.73 1.27
N SER A 68 -8.80 -9.49 1.70
CA SER A 68 -10.01 -8.78 1.30
C SER A 68 -9.98 -8.51 -0.22
N PRO A 69 -11.13 -8.36 -0.88
CA PRO A 69 -11.18 -8.09 -2.32
C PRO A 69 -10.33 -6.88 -2.76
N GLU A 70 -10.25 -5.84 -1.92
CA GLU A 70 -9.42 -4.66 -2.15
C GLU A 70 -7.92 -4.99 -2.15
N PHE A 71 -7.46 -5.64 -1.08
CA PHE A 71 -6.06 -6.04 -0.98
C PHE A 71 -5.68 -7.07 -2.04
N TYR A 72 -6.61 -7.95 -2.42
CA TYR A 72 -6.40 -8.88 -3.53
C TYR A 72 -6.17 -8.15 -4.86
N ASN A 73 -6.97 -7.13 -5.16
CA ASN A 73 -6.81 -6.34 -6.39
C ASN A 73 -5.48 -5.54 -6.37
N VAL A 74 -5.08 -4.98 -5.22
CA VAL A 74 -3.78 -4.31 -5.05
C VAL A 74 -2.61 -5.29 -5.14
N ASP A 75 -2.73 -6.49 -4.58
CA ASP A 75 -1.75 -7.57 -4.72
C ASP A 75 -1.62 -8.00 -6.18
N CYS A 76 -2.74 -8.16 -6.90
CA CYS A 76 -2.73 -8.44 -8.33
C CYS A 76 -2.00 -7.36 -9.12
N PHE A 77 -2.20 -6.08 -8.78
CA PHE A 77 -1.48 -4.96 -9.37
C PHE A 77 0.02 -5.05 -9.07
N TYR A 78 0.42 -5.23 -7.80
CA TYR A 78 1.80 -5.38 -7.38
C TYR A 78 2.51 -6.53 -8.11
N LYS A 79 1.86 -7.69 -8.19
CA LYS A 79 2.36 -8.86 -8.92
C LYS A 79 2.45 -8.61 -10.43
N SER A 80 1.53 -7.84 -11.01
CA SER A 80 1.61 -7.41 -12.42
C SER A 80 2.87 -6.57 -12.66
N LEU A 81 3.12 -5.58 -11.81
CA LEU A 81 4.31 -4.75 -11.87
C LEU A 81 5.58 -5.58 -11.70
N CYS A 82 5.64 -6.47 -10.72
CA CYS A 82 6.81 -7.33 -10.51
C CYS A 82 7.07 -8.24 -11.72
N ARG A 83 6.03 -8.79 -12.35
CA ARG A 83 6.17 -9.57 -13.60
C ARG A 83 6.70 -8.71 -14.74
N LYS A 84 6.24 -7.46 -14.86
CA LYS A 84 6.69 -6.51 -15.88
C LYS A 84 8.16 -6.14 -15.69
N LEU A 85 8.58 -5.92 -14.45
CA LEU A 85 9.95 -5.54 -14.08
C LEU A 85 10.94 -6.70 -14.17
N LEU A 86 10.57 -7.87 -13.62
CA LEU A 86 11.53 -8.93 -13.29
C LEU A 86 11.29 -10.24 -14.06
N GLY A 87 10.20 -10.31 -14.84
CA GLY A 87 9.79 -11.46 -15.63
C GLY A 87 8.94 -12.47 -14.87
N ARG A 88 8.64 -13.60 -15.52
CA ARG A 88 7.73 -14.65 -14.97
C ARG A 88 8.20 -15.22 -13.62
N LYS A 89 9.51 -15.31 -13.39
CA LYS A 89 10.12 -15.82 -12.15
C LYS A 89 10.46 -14.72 -11.14
N TYR A 90 9.68 -13.64 -11.11
CA TYR A 90 9.91 -12.50 -10.20
C TYR A 90 9.95 -12.91 -8.72
N PHE A 91 9.22 -13.96 -8.33
CA PHE A 91 9.18 -14.49 -6.96
C PHE A 91 10.55 -14.94 -6.44
N ASN A 92 11.49 -15.31 -7.31
CA ASN A 92 12.88 -15.66 -6.94
C ASN A 92 13.78 -14.43 -6.79
N LYS A 93 13.31 -13.25 -7.20
CA LYS A 93 14.08 -12.00 -7.22
C LYS A 93 13.53 -11.03 -6.18
N ARG A 94 13.31 -11.50 -4.96
CA ARG A 94 12.68 -10.72 -3.86
C ARG A 94 13.42 -9.41 -3.59
N ASP A 95 14.75 -9.44 -3.59
CA ASP A 95 15.58 -8.24 -3.40
C ASP A 95 15.51 -7.25 -4.56
N GLN A 96 14.96 -7.62 -5.71
CA GLN A 96 14.79 -6.71 -6.86
C GLN A 96 13.37 -6.14 -6.96
N GLN A 97 12.45 -6.61 -6.12
CA GLN A 97 11.06 -6.19 -6.14
C GLN A 97 10.90 -4.84 -5.43
N PRO A 98 10.02 -3.95 -5.95
CA PRO A 98 9.66 -2.72 -5.25
C PRO A 98 9.19 -2.99 -3.81
N LEU A 99 9.60 -2.14 -2.87
CA LEU A 99 8.97 -2.10 -1.55
C LEU A 99 7.61 -1.41 -1.70
N MET A 100 6.55 -2.05 -1.21
CA MET A 100 5.25 -1.40 -1.04
C MET A 100 4.70 -1.66 0.35
N ILE A 101 4.16 -0.63 0.99
CA ILE A 101 3.36 -0.76 2.21
C ILE A 101 1.97 -0.23 1.89
N ALA A 102 0.96 -1.08 2.00
CA ALA A 102 -0.43 -0.75 1.68
C ALA A 102 -1.25 -0.76 2.97
N ALA A 103 -2.09 0.26 3.16
CA ALA A 103 -2.99 0.43 4.28
C ALA A 103 -4.41 0.69 3.78
N ALA A 104 -5.38 0.00 4.36
CA ALA A 104 -6.79 0.22 4.05
C ALA A 104 -7.32 1.47 4.75
N ASP A 105 -7.96 2.34 3.99
CA ASP A 105 -8.80 3.43 4.50
C ASP A 105 -10.24 3.13 4.08
N VAL A 106 -11.00 2.60 5.03
CA VAL A 106 -12.40 2.25 4.81
C VAL A 106 -13.24 3.08 5.77
N ASN A 107 -13.82 4.16 5.26
CA ASN A 107 -14.88 4.82 5.99
C ASN A 107 -16.15 3.97 5.86
N GLY A 108 -16.51 3.29 6.94
CA GLY A 108 -17.66 2.40 6.96
C GLY A 108 -17.37 1.08 6.24
N THR A 109 -17.04 0.04 7.01
CA THR A 109 -17.90 -1.15 7.01
C THR A 109 -17.61 -2.10 8.16
N ARG A 110 -18.61 -2.97 8.39
CA ARG A 110 -18.74 -4.11 9.31
C ARG A 110 -19.37 -3.86 10.67
N TYR A 111 -19.36 -2.62 11.19
CA TYR A 111 -19.84 -2.34 12.56
C TYR A 111 -20.87 -1.21 12.71
N ASN A 112 -21.34 -0.61 11.60
CA ASN A 112 -22.51 0.25 11.62
C ASN A 112 -23.72 -0.58 11.13
N PRO A 113 -24.76 -0.83 11.95
CA PRO A 113 -25.90 -1.68 11.60
C PRO A 113 -26.82 -1.08 10.51
N ARG A 114 -26.38 -0.05 9.78
CA ARG A 114 -27.08 0.53 8.63
C ARG A 114 -26.46 -0.02 7.34
N PRO A 115 -27.11 -0.97 6.65
CA PRO A 115 -26.51 -1.76 5.56
C PRO A 115 -26.37 -1.03 4.22
N TYR A 116 -26.45 0.31 4.16
CA TYR A 116 -26.68 1.01 2.89
C TYR A 116 -25.58 1.97 2.40
N THR A 117 -24.49 2.18 3.13
CA THR A 117 -23.45 3.14 2.70
C THR A 117 -22.04 2.66 3.04
N LEU A 118 -21.50 1.76 2.21
CA LEU A 118 -20.05 1.67 1.97
C LEU A 118 -19.62 2.99 1.33
N ASP A 119 -19.27 3.98 2.15
CA ASP A 119 -18.83 5.27 1.66
C ASP A 119 -17.31 5.27 1.62
N ASN A 120 -16.75 5.16 0.40
CA ASN A 120 -15.34 5.43 0.10
C ASN A 120 -14.35 4.37 0.59
N VAL A 121 -14.30 3.23 -0.11
CA VAL A 121 -13.26 2.20 0.07
C VAL A 121 -11.99 2.63 -0.67
N HIS A 122 -10.91 2.82 0.09
CA HIS A 122 -9.61 3.19 -0.44
C HIS A 122 -8.49 2.30 0.11
N ILE A 123 -7.46 2.08 -0.70
CA ILE A 123 -6.17 1.59 -0.23
C ILE A 123 -5.14 2.68 -0.49
N HIS A 124 -4.51 3.18 0.56
CA HIS A 124 -3.33 4.03 0.47
C HIS A 124 -2.09 3.17 0.46
N SER A 125 -1.10 3.53 -0.35
CA SER A 125 0.13 2.76 -0.44
C SER A 125 1.34 3.64 -0.62
N LEU A 126 2.39 3.29 0.10
CA LEU A 126 3.72 3.86 -0.04
C LEU A 126 4.58 2.89 -0.83
N TRP A 127 5.24 3.40 -1.86
CA TRP A 127 6.11 2.64 -2.74
C TRP A 127 7.50 3.21 -2.72
N LEU A 128 8.50 2.33 -2.74
CA LEU A 128 9.88 2.69 -3.01
C LEU A 128 10.45 1.75 -4.06
N LEU A 129 10.75 2.33 -5.23
CA LEU A 129 11.25 1.61 -6.39
C LEU A 129 12.79 1.56 -6.39
N GLN A 130 13.35 0.66 -7.19
CA GLN A 130 14.77 0.73 -7.56
C GLN A 130 15.00 1.70 -8.73
N PRO A 131 16.24 2.18 -8.93
CA PRO A 131 16.57 3.01 -10.08
C PRO A 131 16.12 2.37 -11.41
N GLY A 132 15.52 3.17 -12.29
CA GLY A 132 15.04 2.71 -13.60
C GLY A 132 13.68 1.97 -13.60
N GLN A 133 13.05 1.73 -12.44
CA GLN A 133 11.77 1.03 -12.38
C GLN A 133 10.54 1.96 -12.53
N LYS A 134 10.73 3.29 -12.50
CA LYS A 134 9.65 4.29 -12.56
C LYS A 134 8.74 4.15 -13.76
N ASP A 135 9.31 3.98 -14.95
CA ASP A 135 8.52 3.97 -16.18
C ASP A 135 7.63 2.73 -16.28
N ALA A 136 8.11 1.60 -15.74
CA ALA A 136 7.29 0.40 -15.62
C ALA A 136 6.12 0.60 -14.66
N LEU A 137 6.33 1.27 -13.51
CA LEU A 137 5.24 1.62 -12.60
C LEU A 137 4.21 2.52 -13.30
N LYS A 138 4.65 3.60 -13.96
CA LYS A 138 3.76 4.52 -14.70
C LYS A 138 2.93 3.77 -15.74
N THR A 139 3.58 2.92 -16.54
CA THR A 139 2.93 2.07 -17.55
C THR A 139 1.87 1.14 -16.93
N GLU A 140 2.19 0.47 -15.82
CA GLU A 140 1.24 -0.43 -15.17
C GLU A 140 0.09 0.33 -14.51
N LEU A 141 0.33 1.53 -13.95
CA LEU A 141 -0.73 2.40 -13.44
C LEU A 141 -1.70 2.80 -14.54
N ASP A 142 -1.21 3.17 -15.72
CA ASP A 142 -2.06 3.54 -16.87
C ASP A 142 -2.92 2.36 -17.35
N LYS A 143 -2.36 1.15 -17.37
CA LYS A 143 -3.14 -0.07 -17.64
C LYS A 143 -4.17 -0.33 -16.54
N ALA A 144 -3.80 -0.16 -15.28
CA ALA A 144 -4.68 -0.42 -14.15
C ALA A 144 -5.88 0.54 -14.15
N ARG A 145 -5.70 1.80 -14.57
CA ARG A 145 -6.78 2.79 -14.72
C ARG A 145 -7.85 2.39 -15.74
N THR A 146 -7.50 1.52 -16.70
CA THR A 146 -8.42 1.07 -17.75
C THR A 146 -8.87 -0.40 -17.56
N ALA A 147 -8.29 -1.09 -16.57
CA ALA A 147 -8.55 -2.50 -16.32
C ALA A 147 -9.79 -2.70 -15.44
N SER A 148 -10.92 -3.04 -16.07
CA SER A 148 -12.18 -3.34 -15.37
C SER A 148 -12.07 -4.47 -14.33
N ARG A 149 -11.16 -5.42 -14.52
CA ARG A 149 -10.99 -6.59 -13.63
C ARG A 149 -10.53 -6.24 -12.19
N LEU A 150 -9.90 -5.09 -11.99
CA LEU A 150 -9.30 -4.68 -10.71
C LEU A 150 -10.23 -3.79 -9.86
N ASP A 151 -11.45 -3.49 -10.36
CA ASP A 151 -12.46 -2.63 -9.73
C ASP A 151 -11.97 -1.26 -9.26
N PHE A 152 -10.83 -0.80 -9.76
CA PHE A 152 -10.31 0.52 -9.47
C PHE A 152 -11.20 1.54 -10.16
N GLU A 153 -11.84 2.39 -9.37
CA GLU A 153 -12.60 3.54 -9.87
C GLU A 153 -11.66 4.70 -10.17
N LYS A 154 -10.69 4.94 -9.29
CA LYS A 154 -9.70 6.00 -9.46
C LYS A 154 -8.36 5.58 -8.88
N ILE A 155 -7.28 5.91 -9.60
CA ILE A 155 -5.91 5.71 -9.12
C ILE A 155 -5.18 7.05 -9.14
N HIS A 156 -4.82 7.53 -7.96
CA HIS A 156 -4.03 8.74 -7.81
C HIS A 156 -2.62 8.37 -7.32
N ALA A 157 -1.61 8.79 -8.07
CA ALA A 157 -0.20 8.52 -7.75
C ALA A 157 0.55 9.85 -7.74
N VAL A 158 1.32 10.09 -6.68
CA VAL A 158 2.17 11.27 -6.51
C VAL A 158 3.58 10.82 -6.14
N GLU A 159 4.58 11.52 -6.67
CA GLU A 159 5.97 11.32 -6.27
C GLU A 159 6.18 11.88 -4.86
N ILE A 160 7.04 11.25 -4.07
CA ILE A 160 7.36 11.71 -2.72
C ILE A 160 8.29 12.91 -2.83
N ASP A 161 7.75 14.13 -2.67
CA ASP A 161 8.55 15.36 -2.78
C ASP A 161 9.36 15.63 -1.51
N ARG A 162 8.80 15.39 -0.30
CA ARG A 162 9.50 15.63 0.97
C ARG A 162 9.18 14.59 2.03
N MET A 163 10.22 13.88 2.50
CA MET A 163 10.22 13.22 3.80
C MET A 163 10.61 14.26 4.86
N ALA A 164 9.68 15.14 5.25
CA ALA A 164 9.96 16.01 6.38
C ALA A 164 9.96 15.15 7.65
N ARG A 165 11.14 14.78 8.16
CA ARG A 165 11.26 14.21 9.51
C ARG A 165 10.87 15.31 10.48
N THR A 166 9.90 15.04 11.34
CA THR A 166 9.68 15.93 12.48
C THR A 166 10.83 15.72 13.45
N SER A 167 11.41 16.80 13.99
CA SER A 167 12.62 16.78 14.84
C SER A 167 12.50 15.93 16.12
N CYS A 168 11.33 15.34 16.38
CA CYS A 168 11.04 14.42 17.49
C CYS A 168 10.05 13.30 17.10
N GLY A 169 9.94 12.91 15.82
CA GLY A 169 8.94 11.91 15.43
C GLY A 169 9.07 11.34 14.01
N PRO A 170 8.20 10.38 13.65
CA PRO A 170 8.18 9.76 12.33
C PRO A 170 7.95 10.79 11.21
N SER A 171 8.31 10.43 9.98
CA SER A 171 8.15 11.29 8.81
C SER A 171 6.69 11.70 8.61
N THR A 172 6.47 12.88 8.03
CA THR A 172 5.11 13.34 7.68
C THR A 172 4.38 12.34 6.80
N LEU A 173 5.10 11.65 5.94
CA LEU A 173 4.55 10.68 4.98
C LEU A 173 4.06 9.40 5.67
N SER A 174 4.88 8.86 6.59
CA SER A 174 4.49 7.72 7.42
C SER A 174 3.37 8.09 8.37
N SER A 175 3.42 9.28 8.96
CA SER A 175 2.36 9.83 9.81
C SER A 175 1.04 10.01 9.05
N TYR A 176 1.08 10.42 7.78
CA TYR A 176 -0.10 10.54 6.92
C TYR A 176 -0.72 9.17 6.65
N THR A 177 0.10 8.18 6.29
CA THR A 177 -0.35 6.79 6.07
C THR A 177 -0.94 6.19 7.35
N MET A 178 -0.38 6.53 8.50
CA MET A 178 -0.86 6.07 9.82
C MET A 178 -2.11 6.78 10.32
N LYS A 179 -2.43 7.97 9.82
CA LYS A 179 -3.67 8.67 10.18
C LYS A 179 -4.90 7.81 9.86
N PHE A 180 -4.83 7.06 8.76
CA PHE A 180 -5.90 6.15 8.31
C PHE A 180 -6.01 4.89 9.16
N LEU A 181 -4.87 4.37 9.61
CA LEU A 181 -4.83 3.21 10.51
C LEU A 181 -5.30 3.54 11.92
N GLY A 182 -5.14 4.79 12.33
CA GLY A 182 -5.69 5.29 13.57
C GLY A 182 -7.21 5.21 13.64
N ALA A 183 -7.90 5.73 12.62
CA ALA A 183 -9.35 5.67 12.54
C ALA A 183 -9.89 4.23 12.64
N ASN A 184 -9.15 3.25 12.12
CA ASN A 184 -9.52 1.83 12.16
C ASN A 184 -9.17 1.15 13.51
N ALA A 185 -8.28 1.74 14.32
CA ALA A 185 -7.78 1.16 15.56
C ALA A 185 -8.73 1.34 16.76
N GLU A 186 -9.72 2.23 16.69
CA GLU A 186 -10.73 2.41 17.76
C GLU A 186 -11.58 1.13 17.99
N ASP A 187 -11.70 0.27 16.99
CA ASP A 187 -12.51 -0.96 17.06
C ASP A 187 -11.72 -2.25 17.41
N MET A 188 -10.45 -2.13 17.82
CA MET A 188 -9.61 -3.21 18.40
C MET A 188 -9.79 -4.63 17.81
N ARG A 189 -9.82 -4.78 16.46
CA ARG A 189 -10.02 -6.11 15.83
C ARG A 189 -9.20 -6.43 14.57
N ILE A 190 -8.32 -5.56 14.10
CA ILE A 190 -7.95 -5.61 12.67
C ILE A 190 -6.46 -5.89 12.41
N VAL A 191 -6.12 -7.17 12.36
CA VAL A 191 -4.80 -7.72 11.97
C VAL A 191 -4.56 -7.62 10.45
N HIS A 192 -5.50 -7.08 9.67
CA HIS A 192 -5.51 -7.19 8.20
C HIS A 192 -5.48 -5.86 7.42
N ASP A 193 -5.34 -4.71 8.10
CA ASP A 193 -5.43 -3.39 7.45
C ASP A 193 -4.11 -2.85 6.92
N VAL A 194 -2.98 -3.50 7.22
CA VAL A 194 -1.66 -3.15 6.68
C VAL A 194 -1.02 -4.36 6.05
N ARG A 195 -0.47 -4.18 4.87
CA ARG A 195 0.29 -5.21 4.15
C ARG A 195 1.62 -4.65 3.67
N LYS A 196 2.69 -5.41 3.91
CA LYS A 196 4.04 -5.13 3.39
C LYS A 196 4.32 -6.05 2.22
N TYR A 197 4.87 -5.49 1.15
CA TYR A 197 5.31 -6.20 -0.04
C TYR A 197 6.79 -5.87 -0.33
N PRO A 198 7.60 -6.83 -0.82
CA PRO A 198 7.25 -8.24 -0.95
C PRO A 198 6.88 -8.87 0.40
N GLU A 199 5.81 -9.66 0.44
CA GLU A 199 5.45 -10.38 1.66
C GLU A 199 6.61 -11.35 1.99
N PRO A 200 7.05 -11.42 3.26
CA PRO A 200 7.98 -12.47 3.67
C PRO A 200 7.35 -13.80 3.27
N GLY A 201 8.09 -14.63 2.53
CA GLY A 201 7.54 -15.90 2.07
C GLY A 201 7.04 -16.70 3.26
N GLU A 202 5.78 -17.16 3.22
CA GLU A 202 5.41 -18.36 3.96
C GLU A 202 6.28 -19.48 3.37
N VAL A 203 7.28 -19.90 4.15
CA VAL A 203 8.08 -21.09 3.88
C VAL A 203 7.22 -22.31 4.18
#